data_AF-A0A536HLT8-F1
#
_entry.id   AF-A0A536HLT8-F1
#
_cell.length_a   1.000
_cell.length_b   1.000
_cell.length_c   1.000
_cell.angle_alpha   90.00
_cell.angle_beta   90.00
_cell.angle_gamma   90.00
#
_symmetry.space_group_name_H-M   'P 1'
#
loop_
_entity.id
_entity.type
_entity.pdbx_description
1 polymer ?
#
loop_
_entity_poly.entity_id
_entity_poly.type
_entity_poly.pdbx_seq_one_letter_code
_entity_poly.pdbx_strand_id
1 'polypeptide(L)'
;MLYRGLPEGRSGHVETKDRPQGVRATIRESADGYRAVTSDSMLRTFGVGVFFWYFLMQFANFLYLLGLDQSSIQNTSVGGEDFFAQLYASVYTSSSLVALAIQSFITSGLLRRIGIAWVLFALPLWFLGTYAAAAYWGLTLVTGVALQLGERIWIPALHRPASELVYSQVSAAIRPRARAFLSGGVNAFGNMVAALSLIFGLRAVDAGLFGVRTLLGIGASLSLVYVYNAWHTRRLFGRRIAQNLTSPDPDLRRNAADMLASESSAVPEDVLRSLGGHIPADVEHGVRLALTRRGILAVAADVTD
;
A
#
# COMPACT_ATOMS: atom_id res chain seq x y z
N MET A 1 -24.03 -0.95 45.13
CA MET A 1 -22.57 -1.09 45.36
C MET A 1 -22.08 -1.95 44.19
N LEU A 2 -21.18 -1.58 43.29
CA LEU A 2 -20.01 -0.71 43.35
C LEU A 2 -19.57 -0.44 41.89
N TYR A 3 -19.76 0.77 41.35
CA TYR A 3 -19.07 1.29 40.15
C TYR A 3 -19.23 2.81 40.14
N ARG A 4 -18.47 3.47 41.01
CA ARG A 4 -18.37 4.93 41.07
C ARG A 4 -16.92 5.25 41.42
N GLY A 5 -16.14 5.70 40.44
CA GLY A 5 -14.75 6.11 40.66
C GLY A 5 -13.74 5.72 39.58
N LEU A 6 -14.05 5.85 38.29
CA LEU A 6 -13.00 5.93 37.27
C LEU A 6 -12.71 7.42 36.99
N PRO A 7 -11.44 7.84 36.98
CA PRO A 7 -11.06 9.22 36.77
C PRO A 7 -11.50 9.69 35.38
N GLU A 8 -12.21 10.80 35.35
CA GLU A 8 -12.64 11.49 34.14
C GLU A 8 -11.42 11.77 33.26
N GLY A 9 -11.28 10.98 32.20
CA GLY A 9 -10.31 11.24 31.16
C GLY A 9 -10.59 12.60 30.56
N ARG A 10 -9.59 13.49 30.63
CA ARG A 10 -9.52 14.77 29.91
C ARG A 10 -10.28 14.66 28.59
N SER A 11 -11.35 15.42 28.48
CA SER A 11 -12.13 15.63 27.27
C SER A 11 -11.24 16.16 26.17
N GLY A 12 -10.66 15.25 25.37
CA GLY A 12 -10.18 15.58 24.04
C GLY A 12 -11.36 16.14 23.27
N HIS A 13 -11.20 17.34 22.72
CA HIS A 13 -12.18 18.02 21.88
C HIS A 13 -12.84 17.02 20.92
N VAL A 14 -14.11 16.71 21.16
CA VAL A 14 -14.96 16.05 20.18
C VAL A 14 -15.25 17.14 19.14
N GLU A 15 -14.39 17.21 18.14
CA GLU A 15 -14.62 18.01 16.95
C GLU A 15 -15.94 17.52 16.34
N THR A 16 -16.99 18.33 16.49
CA THR A 16 -18.33 18.08 15.97
C THR A 16 -18.20 17.98 14.46
N LYS A 17 -18.10 16.75 13.96
CA LYS A 17 -17.93 16.43 12.55
C LYS A 17 -19.23 16.80 11.83
N ASP A 18 -19.26 18.01 11.29
CA ASP A 18 -20.39 18.53 10.51
C ASP A 18 -20.63 17.58 9.34
N ARG A 19 -21.70 16.77 9.42
CA ARG A 19 -22.08 15.86 8.33
C ARG A 19 -22.57 16.74 7.18
N PRO A 20 -22.01 16.61 5.96
CA PRO A 20 -22.46 17.40 4.82
C PRO A 20 -23.95 17.13 4.58
N GLN A 21 -24.78 18.13 4.79
CA GLN A 21 -26.21 18.06 4.51
C GLN A 21 -26.42 18.25 3.00
N GLY A 22 -26.54 17.14 2.27
CA GLY A 22 -27.00 17.13 0.88
C GLY A 22 -25.95 16.78 -0.17
N VAL A 23 -26.44 16.26 -1.31
CA VAL A 23 -25.63 15.71 -2.42
C VAL A 23 -24.60 16.71 -2.97
N ARG A 24 -24.95 18.01 -3.04
CA ARG A 24 -24.02 19.06 -3.51
C ARG A 24 -22.87 19.29 -2.54
N ALA A 25 -23.11 19.23 -1.23
CA ALA A 25 -22.07 19.37 -0.22
C ALA A 25 -21.12 18.16 -0.25
N THR A 26 -21.65 16.95 -0.43
CA THR A 26 -20.85 15.73 -0.62
C THR A 26 -19.98 15.79 -1.89
N ILE A 27 -20.52 16.29 -3.01
CA ILE A 27 -19.76 16.45 -4.26
C ILE A 27 -18.65 17.50 -4.09
N ARG A 28 -18.95 18.63 -3.46
CA ARG A 28 -17.95 19.69 -3.19
C ARG A 28 -16.84 19.18 -2.29
N GLU A 29 -17.18 18.48 -1.21
CA GLU A 29 -16.20 17.90 -0.30
C GLU A 29 -15.33 16.82 -0.99
N SER A 30 -15.92 16.07 -1.92
CA SER A 30 -15.18 15.12 -2.77
C SER A 30 -14.21 15.84 -3.73
N ALA A 31 -14.64 16.97 -4.32
CA ALA A 31 -13.80 17.80 -5.18
C ALA A 31 -12.66 18.48 -4.42
N ASP A 32 -12.91 18.91 -3.18
CA ASP A 32 -11.87 19.44 -2.29
C ASP A 32 -10.85 18.35 -1.90
N GLY A 33 -11.32 17.11 -1.70
CA GLY A 33 -10.46 15.94 -1.54
C GLY A 33 -9.58 15.66 -2.77
N TYR A 34 -10.15 15.78 -3.97
CA TYR A 34 -9.43 15.66 -5.23
C TYR A 34 -8.32 16.71 -5.34
N ARG A 35 -8.64 17.97 -5.04
CA ARG A 35 -7.66 19.08 -5.08
C ARG A 35 -6.54 18.89 -4.05
N ALA A 36 -6.88 18.40 -2.85
CA ALA A 36 -5.88 18.13 -1.80
C ALA A 36 -4.90 17.01 -2.20
N VAL A 37 -5.38 15.91 -2.78
CA VAL A 37 -4.52 14.80 -3.23
C VAL A 37 -3.68 15.19 -4.45
N THR A 38 -4.25 15.93 -5.39
CA THR A 38 -3.56 16.31 -6.63
C THR A 38 -2.53 17.44 -6.45
N SER A 39 -2.67 18.24 -5.39
CA SER A 39 -1.69 19.30 -5.05
C SER A 39 -0.49 18.79 -4.25
N ASP A 40 -0.63 17.69 -3.51
CA ASP A 40 0.49 17.07 -2.79
C ASP A 40 1.25 16.07 -3.68
N SER A 41 2.52 16.38 -3.96
CA SER A 41 3.38 15.55 -4.80
C SER A 41 3.55 14.10 -4.30
N MET A 42 3.55 13.87 -2.99
CA MET A 42 3.64 12.54 -2.39
C MET A 42 2.36 11.76 -2.63
N LEU A 43 1.21 12.38 -2.31
CA LEU A 43 -0.11 11.73 -2.46
C LEU A 43 -0.46 11.46 -3.91
N ARG A 44 -0.08 12.35 -4.84
CA ARG A 44 -0.24 12.12 -6.27
C ARG A 44 0.53 10.89 -6.74
N THR A 45 1.79 10.77 -6.35
CA THR A 45 2.64 9.63 -6.74
C THR A 45 2.13 8.34 -6.11
N PHE A 46 1.78 8.38 -4.83
CA PHE A 46 1.18 7.26 -4.12
C PHE A 46 -0.15 6.83 -4.75
N GLY A 47 -0.98 7.79 -5.18
CA GLY A 47 -2.22 7.52 -5.89
C GLY A 47 -2.03 6.82 -7.23
N VAL A 48 -0.96 7.13 -7.98
CA VAL A 48 -0.58 6.36 -9.17
C VAL A 48 -0.21 4.92 -8.79
N GLY A 49 0.51 4.73 -7.68
CA GLY A 49 0.81 3.39 -7.15
C GLY A 49 -0.45 2.61 -6.76
N VAL A 50 -1.40 3.27 -6.08
CA VAL A 50 -2.71 2.68 -5.74
C VAL A 50 -3.50 2.31 -7.00
N PHE A 51 -3.46 3.14 -8.04
CA PHE A 51 -4.06 2.79 -9.34
C PHE A 51 -3.45 1.50 -9.91
N PHE A 52 -2.12 1.41 -10.00
CA PHE A 52 -1.46 0.21 -10.52
C PHE A 52 -1.73 -1.02 -9.66
N TRP A 53 -1.77 -0.85 -8.35
CA TRP A 53 -2.15 -1.90 -7.43
C TRP A 53 -3.54 -2.47 -7.77
N TYR A 54 -4.59 -1.65 -7.81
CA TYR A 54 -5.93 -2.14 -8.12
C TYR A 54 -6.05 -2.66 -9.55
N PHE A 55 -5.43 -1.97 -10.52
CA PHE A 55 -5.44 -2.38 -11.92
C PHE A 55 -4.81 -3.77 -12.10
N LEU A 56 -3.59 -3.98 -11.61
CA LEU A 56 -2.87 -5.25 -11.74
C LEU A 56 -3.54 -6.36 -10.93
N MET A 57 -4.10 -6.04 -9.76
CA MET A 57 -4.88 -7.00 -8.97
C MET A 57 -6.10 -7.49 -9.76
N GLN A 58 -6.88 -6.59 -10.35
CA GLN A 58 -8.04 -6.97 -11.15
C GLN A 58 -7.64 -7.77 -12.39
N PHE A 59 -6.52 -7.40 -13.02
CA PHE A 59 -5.95 -8.13 -14.15
C PHE A 59 -5.50 -9.55 -13.74
N ALA A 60 -4.87 -9.70 -12.58
CA ALA A 60 -4.41 -10.97 -12.02
C ALA A 60 -5.59 -11.89 -11.67
N ASN A 61 -6.62 -11.35 -11.01
CA ASN A 61 -7.83 -12.09 -10.64
C ASN A 61 -8.50 -12.71 -11.87
N PHE A 62 -8.61 -11.95 -12.96
CA PHE A 62 -9.17 -12.47 -14.20
C PHE A 62 -8.31 -13.60 -14.80
N LEU A 63 -6.99 -13.40 -14.87
CA LEU A 63 -6.09 -14.41 -15.42
C LEU A 63 -6.01 -15.68 -14.58
N TYR A 64 -6.17 -15.57 -13.27
CA TYR A 64 -6.32 -16.73 -12.40
C TYR A 64 -7.56 -17.56 -12.77
N LEU A 65 -8.71 -16.91 -12.94
CA LEU A 65 -9.95 -17.58 -13.38
C LEU A 65 -9.77 -18.24 -14.76
N LEU A 66 -9.14 -17.53 -15.71
CA LEU A 66 -8.84 -18.08 -17.03
C LEU A 66 -7.90 -19.29 -16.97
N GLY A 67 -6.85 -19.23 -16.14
CA GLY A 67 -5.91 -20.34 -15.96
C GLY A 67 -6.54 -21.54 -15.27
N LEU A 68 -7.46 -21.30 -14.33
CA LEU A 68 -8.24 -22.37 -13.70
C LEU A 68 -9.19 -23.05 -14.71
N ASP A 69 -9.90 -22.28 -15.53
CA ASP A 69 -10.79 -22.80 -16.57
C ASP A 69 -10.03 -23.66 -17.61
N GLN A 70 -8.87 -23.19 -18.07
CA GLN A 70 -8.00 -23.99 -18.96
C GLN A 70 -7.52 -25.29 -18.31
N SER A 71 -7.31 -25.31 -17.00
CA SER A 71 -6.89 -26.50 -16.26
C SER A 71 -8.04 -27.47 -15.96
N SER A 72 -9.28 -26.97 -15.80
CA SER A 72 -10.45 -27.81 -15.59
C SER A 72 -10.92 -28.48 -16.87
N ILE A 73 -10.79 -27.82 -18.03
CA ILE A 73 -11.15 -28.38 -19.35
C ILE A 73 -10.33 -29.65 -19.70
N GLN A 74 -9.10 -29.79 -19.17
CA GLN A 74 -8.31 -31.02 -19.35
C GLN A 74 -8.87 -32.23 -18.57
N ASN A 75 -9.77 -32.00 -17.61
CA ASN A 75 -10.43 -33.02 -16.80
C ASN A 75 -11.94 -33.04 -17.15
N THR A 76 -12.40 -34.08 -17.84
CA THR A 76 -13.74 -34.26 -18.44
C THR A 76 -14.93 -33.58 -17.70
N SER A 77 -15.83 -33.00 -18.50
CA SER A 77 -16.84 -31.93 -18.26
C SER A 77 -17.86 -32.02 -17.11
N VAL A 78 -17.74 -32.96 -16.16
CA VAL A 78 -18.51 -32.94 -14.89
C VAL A 78 -17.57 -32.99 -13.68
N GLY A 79 -16.45 -33.71 -13.77
CA GLY A 79 -15.41 -33.70 -12.74
C GLY A 79 -14.58 -32.40 -12.70
N GLY A 80 -14.51 -31.68 -13.83
CA GLY A 80 -13.77 -30.42 -13.93
C GLY A 80 -14.38 -29.27 -13.14
N GLU A 81 -15.71 -29.20 -13.01
CA GLU A 81 -16.40 -28.10 -12.30
C GLU A 81 -16.30 -28.26 -10.78
N ASP A 82 -16.50 -29.47 -10.26
CA ASP A 82 -16.29 -29.79 -8.84
C ASP A 82 -14.81 -29.60 -8.44
N PHE A 83 -13.87 -30.01 -9.30
CA PHE A 83 -12.45 -29.80 -9.09
C PHE A 83 -12.08 -28.31 -9.09
N PHE A 84 -12.63 -27.52 -10.01
CA PHE A 84 -12.47 -26.07 -10.05
C PHE A 84 -12.97 -25.43 -8.76
N ALA A 85 -14.18 -25.77 -8.32
CA ALA A 85 -14.78 -25.22 -7.11
C ALA A 85 -13.96 -25.57 -5.86
N GLN A 86 -13.50 -26.81 -5.75
CA GLN A 86 -12.68 -27.27 -4.63
C GLN A 86 -11.29 -26.60 -4.61
N LEU A 87 -10.62 -26.49 -5.76
CA LEU A 87 -9.34 -25.78 -5.86
C LEU A 87 -9.51 -24.29 -5.52
N TYR A 88 -10.51 -23.64 -6.10
CA TYR A 88 -10.79 -22.24 -5.84
C TYR A 88 -11.05 -21.99 -4.34
N ALA A 89 -11.94 -22.79 -3.73
CA ALA A 89 -12.29 -22.67 -2.32
C ALA A 89 -11.10 -22.98 -1.39
N SER A 90 -10.30 -24.00 -1.71
CA SER A 90 -9.13 -24.38 -0.89
C SER A 90 -8.03 -23.32 -0.95
N VAL A 91 -7.71 -22.79 -2.14
CA VAL A 91 -6.77 -21.66 -2.28
C VAL A 91 -7.29 -20.45 -1.52
N TYR A 92 -8.58 -20.12 -1.64
CA TYR A 92 -9.18 -18.98 -0.95
C TYR A 92 -9.09 -19.10 0.58
N THR A 93 -9.45 -20.27 1.11
CA THR A 93 -9.51 -20.50 2.56
C THR A 93 -8.10 -20.56 3.16
N SER A 94 -7.22 -21.35 2.54
CA SER A 94 -5.84 -21.51 3.02
C SER A 94 -5.06 -20.20 2.96
N SER A 95 -5.17 -19.45 1.86
CA SER A 95 -4.49 -18.16 1.74
C SER A 95 -5.00 -17.13 2.76
N SER A 96 -6.29 -17.11 3.06
CA SER A 96 -6.86 -16.22 4.08
C SER A 96 -6.33 -16.55 5.48
N LEU A 97 -6.24 -17.85 5.84
CA LEU A 97 -5.65 -18.28 7.12
C LEU A 97 -4.17 -17.89 7.22
N VAL A 98 -3.41 -18.09 6.14
CA VAL A 98 -1.99 -17.69 6.08
C VAL A 98 -1.86 -16.17 6.22
N ALA A 99 -2.70 -15.40 5.53
CA ALA A 99 -2.71 -13.94 5.63
C ALA A 99 -2.96 -13.47 7.06
N LEU A 100 -3.94 -14.07 7.74
CA LEU A 100 -4.24 -13.76 9.15
C LEU A 100 -3.08 -14.11 10.07
N ALA A 101 -2.41 -15.24 9.85
CA ALA A 101 -1.24 -15.63 10.63
C ALA A 101 -0.09 -14.63 10.43
N ILE A 102 0.22 -14.26 9.18
CA ILE A 102 1.25 -13.26 8.87
C ILE A 102 0.88 -11.92 9.49
N GLN A 103 -0.37 -11.48 9.35
CA GLN A 103 -0.86 -10.22 9.90
C GLN A 103 -0.73 -10.16 11.43
N SER A 104 -1.02 -11.27 12.12
CA SER A 104 -1.02 -11.33 13.58
C SER A 104 0.39 -11.42 14.17
N PHE A 105 1.28 -12.19 13.54
CA PHE A 105 2.57 -12.53 14.15
C PHE A 105 3.78 -11.86 13.49
N ILE A 106 3.70 -11.57 12.18
CA ILE A 106 4.87 -11.16 11.39
C ILE A 106 4.80 -9.67 11.04
N THR A 107 3.63 -9.13 10.69
CA THR A 107 3.51 -7.78 10.12
C THR A 107 4.10 -6.67 10.99
N SER A 108 3.82 -6.67 12.30
CA SER A 108 4.35 -5.64 13.21
C SER A 108 5.88 -5.68 13.30
N GLY A 109 6.45 -6.88 13.44
CA GLY A 109 7.90 -7.08 13.46
C GLY A 109 8.56 -6.74 12.13
N LEU A 110 7.92 -7.09 11.01
CA LEU A 110 8.43 -6.85 9.66
C LEU A 110 8.46 -5.35 9.35
N LEU A 111 7.37 -4.63 9.63
CA LEU A 111 7.28 -3.17 9.45
C LEU A 111 8.33 -2.46 10.31
N ARG A 112 8.53 -2.90 11.55
CA ARG A 112 9.54 -2.30 12.44
C ARG A 112 10.98 -2.56 12.02
N ARG A 113 11.28 -3.73 11.43
CA ARG A 113 12.65 -4.11 11.05
C ARG A 113 13.06 -3.64 9.66
N ILE A 114 12.18 -3.78 8.67
CA ILE A 114 12.49 -3.53 7.26
C ILE A 114 12.01 -2.13 6.83
N GLY A 115 10.99 -1.60 7.51
CA GLY A 115 10.38 -0.31 7.19
C GLY A 115 9.20 -0.43 6.22
N ILE A 116 8.23 0.45 6.43
CA ILE A 116 7.03 0.71 5.64
C ILE A 116 7.39 0.88 4.17
N ALA A 117 8.40 1.70 3.90
CA ALA A 117 8.78 2.03 2.54
C ALA A 117 9.13 0.78 1.75
N TRP A 118 9.89 -0.16 2.32
CA TRP A 118 10.25 -1.43 1.66
C TRP A 118 9.08 -2.39 1.54
N VAL A 119 8.21 -2.47 2.54
CA VAL A 119 7.00 -3.31 2.47
C VAL A 119 6.10 -2.88 1.32
N LEU A 120 6.02 -1.57 1.01
CA LEU A 120 5.27 -1.09 -0.15
C LEU A 120 5.88 -1.53 -1.49
N PHE A 121 7.19 -1.85 -1.58
CA PHE A 121 7.80 -2.40 -2.82
C PHE A 121 7.54 -3.88 -3.01
N ALA A 122 7.31 -4.63 -1.92
CA ALA A 122 7.18 -6.08 -2.00
C ALA A 122 6.03 -6.48 -2.95
N LEU A 123 4.92 -5.73 -2.94
CA LEU A 123 3.77 -6.00 -3.80
C LEU A 123 4.06 -5.74 -5.31
N PRO A 124 4.58 -4.58 -5.74
CA PRO A 124 5.03 -4.38 -7.12
C PRO A 124 6.03 -5.44 -7.60
N LEU A 125 6.98 -5.83 -6.76
CA LEU A 125 7.96 -6.88 -7.10
C LEU A 125 7.30 -8.25 -7.22
N TRP A 126 6.33 -8.55 -6.37
CA TRP A 126 5.53 -9.77 -6.46
C TRP A 126 4.78 -9.83 -7.80
N PHE A 127 4.09 -8.75 -8.18
CA PHE A 127 3.40 -8.69 -9.47
C PHE A 127 4.40 -8.82 -10.63
N LEU A 128 5.52 -8.09 -10.60
CA LEU A 128 6.54 -8.22 -11.63
C LEU A 128 7.03 -9.66 -11.77
N GLY A 129 7.38 -10.31 -10.66
CA GLY A 129 7.87 -11.69 -10.66
C GLY A 129 6.82 -12.68 -11.18
N THR A 130 5.58 -12.57 -10.72
CA THR A 130 4.49 -13.49 -11.09
C THR A 130 4.01 -13.28 -12.53
N TYR A 131 3.90 -12.04 -13.01
CA TYR A 131 3.58 -11.76 -14.41
C TYR A 131 4.72 -12.15 -15.35
N ALA A 132 5.98 -11.84 -15.01
CA ALA A 132 7.11 -12.22 -15.84
C ALA A 132 7.26 -13.74 -15.91
N ALA A 133 7.07 -14.42 -14.78
CA ALA A 133 7.02 -15.88 -14.71
C ALA A 133 5.93 -16.46 -15.62
N ALA A 134 4.70 -15.95 -15.50
CA ALA A 134 3.58 -16.39 -16.34
C ALA A 134 3.81 -16.08 -17.82
N ALA A 135 4.40 -14.93 -18.16
CA ALA A 135 4.71 -14.58 -19.55
C ALA A 135 5.75 -15.52 -20.17
N TYR A 136 6.76 -15.92 -19.38
CA TYR A 136 7.86 -16.77 -19.84
C TYR A 136 7.47 -18.26 -19.88
N TRP A 137 6.94 -18.80 -18.79
CA TRP A 137 6.57 -20.22 -18.68
C TRP A 137 5.16 -20.53 -19.20
N GLY A 138 4.35 -19.50 -19.45
CA GLY A 138 2.93 -19.62 -19.80
C GLY A 138 2.01 -19.55 -18.59
N LEU A 139 0.72 -19.32 -18.86
CA LEU A 139 -0.33 -19.33 -17.84
C LEU A 139 -0.63 -20.78 -17.44
N THR A 140 -0.02 -21.22 -16.35
CA THR A 140 -0.29 -22.51 -15.71
C THR A 140 -1.05 -22.32 -14.40
N LEU A 141 -1.59 -23.41 -13.85
CA LEU A 141 -2.21 -23.41 -12.51
C LEU A 141 -1.28 -22.79 -11.46
N VAL A 142 0.01 -23.13 -11.49
CA VAL A 142 1.02 -22.62 -10.53
C VAL A 142 1.17 -21.10 -10.65
N THR A 143 1.35 -20.59 -11.87
CA THR A 143 1.51 -19.14 -12.09
C THR A 143 0.22 -18.36 -11.83
N GLY A 144 -0.95 -18.96 -12.12
CA GLY A 144 -2.25 -18.38 -11.82
C GLY A 144 -2.49 -18.29 -10.31
N VAL A 145 -2.22 -19.36 -9.56
CA VAL A 145 -2.29 -19.34 -8.10
C VAL A 145 -1.31 -18.32 -7.54
N ALA A 146 -0.07 -18.26 -8.02
CA ALA A 146 0.91 -17.28 -7.55
C ALA A 146 0.45 -15.82 -7.77
N LEU A 147 -0.18 -15.51 -8.90
CA LEU A 147 -0.82 -14.21 -9.14
C LEU A 147 -1.90 -13.93 -8.09
N GLN A 148 -2.74 -14.91 -7.77
CA GLN A 148 -3.82 -14.79 -6.78
C GLN A 148 -3.33 -14.58 -5.35
N LEU A 149 -2.21 -15.20 -4.97
CA LEU A 149 -1.65 -15.08 -3.62
C LEU A 149 -1.22 -13.63 -3.29
N GLY A 150 -0.90 -12.82 -4.30
CA GLY A 150 -0.69 -11.38 -4.14
C GLY A 150 -1.90 -10.70 -3.50
N GLU A 151 -3.09 -10.99 -4.01
CA GLU A 151 -4.32 -10.43 -3.48
C GLU A 151 -4.65 -10.98 -2.09
N ARG A 152 -4.55 -12.30 -1.94
CA ARG A 152 -5.08 -13.00 -0.77
C ARG A 152 -4.19 -12.91 0.46
N ILE A 153 -2.86 -12.84 0.27
CA ILE A 153 -1.88 -12.85 1.36
C ILE A 153 -1.23 -11.48 1.49
N TRP A 154 -0.56 -11.01 0.44
CA TRP A 154 0.31 -9.83 0.54
C TRP A 154 -0.45 -8.55 0.84
N ILE A 155 -1.57 -8.32 0.15
CA ILE A 155 -2.39 -7.13 0.34
C ILE A 155 -2.88 -6.98 1.80
N PRO A 156 -3.66 -7.93 2.35
CA PRO A 156 -4.24 -7.78 3.67
C PRO A 156 -3.17 -7.83 4.77
N ALA A 157 -2.17 -8.71 4.63
CA ALA A 157 -1.19 -8.89 5.67
C ALA A 157 -0.19 -7.73 5.76
N LEU A 158 0.22 -7.13 4.64
CA LEU A 158 1.37 -6.23 4.60
C LEU A 158 1.10 -4.90 3.90
N HIS A 159 0.54 -4.92 2.69
CA HIS A 159 0.40 -3.70 1.89
C HIS A 159 -0.62 -2.72 2.47
N ARG A 160 -1.77 -3.20 2.96
CA ARG A 160 -2.81 -2.37 3.59
C ARG A 160 -2.28 -1.67 4.85
N PRO A 161 -1.70 -2.38 5.86
CA PRO A 161 -1.11 -1.73 7.02
C PRO A 161 -0.02 -0.70 6.65
N ALA A 162 0.84 -1.02 5.69
CA ALA A 162 1.88 -0.09 5.23
C ALA A 162 1.29 1.17 4.59
N SER A 163 0.22 1.03 3.79
CA SER A 163 -0.49 2.14 3.17
C SER A 163 -1.16 3.07 4.19
N GLU A 164 -1.70 2.52 5.27
CA GLU A 164 -2.26 3.33 6.36
C GLU A 164 -1.20 4.19 7.06
N LEU A 165 0.03 3.67 7.18
CA LEU A 165 1.13 4.45 7.74
C LEU A 165 1.58 5.58 6.82
N VAL A 166 1.40 5.46 5.50
CA VAL A 166 1.61 6.60 4.57
C VAL A 166 0.65 7.75 4.87
N TYR A 167 -0.61 7.45 5.21
CA TYR A 167 -1.60 8.46 5.57
C TYR A 167 -1.29 9.16 6.90
N SER A 168 -0.50 8.56 7.79
CA SER A 168 -0.10 9.21 9.04
C SER A 168 0.77 10.47 8.82
N GLN A 169 1.45 10.57 7.68
CA GLN A 169 2.29 11.71 7.30
C GLN A 169 1.51 12.85 6.64
N VAL A 170 0.20 12.71 6.57
CA VAL A 170 -0.74 13.67 6.01
C VAL A 170 -1.48 14.35 7.16
N SER A 171 -1.66 15.67 7.10
CA SER A 171 -2.35 16.41 8.15
C SER A 171 -3.76 15.89 8.37
N ALA A 172 -4.24 15.96 9.62
CA ALA A 172 -5.54 15.44 10.01
C ALA A 172 -6.69 16.03 9.18
N ALA A 173 -6.57 17.29 8.77
CA ALA A 173 -7.57 18.01 7.98
C ALA A 173 -7.86 17.38 6.60
N ILE A 174 -6.84 16.83 5.93
CA ILE A 174 -6.99 16.26 4.57
C ILE A 174 -6.94 14.72 4.56
N ARG A 175 -6.43 14.09 5.61
CA ARG A 175 -6.23 12.63 5.70
C ARG A 175 -7.50 11.80 5.40
N PRO A 176 -8.69 12.08 5.98
CA PRO A 176 -9.90 11.29 5.69
C PRO A 176 -10.31 11.37 4.21
N ARG A 177 -10.18 12.55 3.60
CA ARG A 177 -10.53 12.80 2.19
C ARG A 177 -9.56 12.09 1.25
N ALA A 178 -8.26 12.18 1.54
CA ALA A 178 -7.24 11.47 0.79
C ALA A 178 -7.47 9.95 0.84
N ARG A 179 -7.75 9.41 2.02
CA ARG A 179 -8.05 7.98 2.20
C ARG A 179 -9.28 7.57 1.38
N ALA A 180 -10.39 8.30 1.49
CA ALA A 180 -11.62 8.00 0.75
C ALA A 180 -11.43 8.08 -0.77
N PHE A 181 -10.68 9.08 -1.25
CA PHE A 181 -10.38 9.22 -2.67
C PHE A 181 -9.52 8.05 -3.19
N LEU A 182 -8.49 7.66 -2.45
CA LEU A 182 -7.58 6.59 -2.86
C LEU A 182 -8.21 5.20 -2.75
N SER A 183 -8.92 4.90 -1.65
CA SER A 183 -9.54 3.59 -1.44
C SER A 183 -10.85 3.40 -2.20
N GLY A 184 -11.55 4.49 -2.52
CA GLY A 184 -12.82 4.48 -3.23
C GLY A 184 -12.68 4.91 -4.68
N GLY A 185 -12.29 6.16 -4.92
CA GLY A 185 -12.20 6.76 -6.25
C GLY A 185 -11.17 6.08 -7.15
N VAL A 186 -9.91 6.03 -6.71
CA VAL A 186 -8.82 5.41 -7.48
C VAL A 186 -9.03 3.90 -7.65
N ASN A 187 -9.56 3.23 -6.62
CA ASN A 187 -9.96 1.82 -6.70
C ASN A 187 -11.00 1.57 -7.80
N ALA A 188 -12.12 2.29 -7.76
CA ALA A 188 -13.19 2.15 -8.77
C ALA A 188 -12.66 2.44 -10.18
N PHE A 189 -11.85 3.49 -10.33
CA PHE A 189 -11.23 3.84 -11.60
C PHE A 189 -10.25 2.76 -12.08
N GLY A 190 -9.37 2.26 -11.21
CA GLY A 190 -8.43 1.18 -11.53
C GLY A 190 -9.14 -0.09 -11.99
N ASN A 191 -10.20 -0.51 -11.28
CA ASN A 191 -10.98 -1.68 -11.65
C ASN A 191 -11.72 -1.49 -12.98
N MET A 192 -12.29 -0.30 -13.23
CA MET A 192 -12.94 0.02 -14.51
C MET A 192 -11.95 -0.05 -15.67
N VAL A 193 -10.78 0.59 -15.54
CA VAL A 193 -9.75 0.58 -16.60
C VAL A 193 -9.21 -0.83 -16.81
N ALA A 194 -9.02 -1.62 -15.75
CA ALA A 194 -8.61 -3.01 -15.86
C ALA A 194 -9.66 -3.86 -16.58
N ALA A 195 -10.94 -3.74 -16.22
CA ALA A 195 -12.02 -4.47 -16.87
C ALA A 195 -12.11 -4.13 -18.36
N LEU A 196 -12.07 -2.85 -18.72
CA LEU A 196 -12.05 -2.43 -20.12
C LEU A 196 -10.83 -2.99 -20.86
N SER A 197 -9.64 -2.87 -20.27
CA SER A 197 -8.40 -3.37 -20.86
C SER A 197 -8.43 -4.87 -21.10
N LEU A 198 -9.01 -5.63 -20.17
CA LEU A 198 -9.23 -7.08 -20.32
C LEU A 198 -10.22 -7.40 -21.42
N ILE A 199 -11.37 -6.70 -21.50
CA ILE A 199 -12.36 -6.93 -22.57
C ILE A 199 -11.73 -6.72 -23.94
N PHE A 200 -11.01 -5.62 -24.14
CA PHE A 200 -10.33 -5.35 -25.41
C PHE A 200 -9.19 -6.33 -25.66
N GLY A 201 -8.41 -6.64 -24.63
CA GLY A 201 -7.29 -7.59 -24.71
C GLY A 201 -7.75 -8.99 -25.11
N LEU A 202 -8.84 -9.49 -24.52
CA LEU A 202 -9.41 -10.80 -24.85
C LEU A 202 -10.00 -10.83 -26.24
N ARG A 203 -10.75 -9.81 -26.65
CA ARG A 203 -11.24 -9.74 -28.04
C ARG A 203 -10.11 -9.72 -29.06
N ALA A 204 -8.99 -9.09 -28.73
CA ALA A 204 -7.81 -9.11 -29.59
C ALA A 204 -7.14 -10.50 -29.61
N VAL A 205 -7.19 -11.25 -28.50
CA VAL A 205 -6.75 -12.66 -28.46
C VAL A 205 -7.67 -13.55 -29.31
N ASP A 206 -8.99 -13.42 -29.15
CA ASP A 206 -9.99 -14.18 -29.93
C ASP A 206 -9.89 -13.88 -31.44
N ALA A 207 -9.57 -12.64 -31.79
CA ALA A 207 -9.31 -12.22 -33.18
C ALA A 207 -7.94 -12.67 -33.72
N GLY A 208 -7.12 -13.35 -32.91
CA GLY A 208 -5.80 -13.84 -33.30
C GLY A 208 -4.70 -12.77 -33.42
N LEU A 209 -4.94 -11.54 -32.94
CA LEU A 209 -3.97 -10.45 -33.00
C LEU A 209 -2.85 -10.62 -31.97
N PHE A 210 -3.17 -11.19 -30.80
CA PHE A 210 -2.23 -11.42 -29.71
C PHE A 210 -2.50 -12.77 -29.02
N GLY A 211 -1.53 -13.28 -28.28
CA GLY A 211 -1.73 -14.44 -27.40
C GLY A 211 -1.90 -14.05 -25.94
N VAL A 212 -2.37 -14.97 -25.09
CA VAL A 212 -2.45 -14.79 -23.63
C VAL A 212 -1.08 -14.41 -23.03
N ARG A 213 0.02 -14.95 -23.60
CA ARG A 213 1.39 -14.57 -23.21
C ARG A 213 1.68 -13.08 -23.41
N THR A 214 1.11 -12.45 -24.44
CA THR A 214 1.26 -11.02 -24.69
C THR A 214 0.56 -10.21 -23.59
N LEU A 215 -0.65 -10.62 -23.18
CA LEU A 215 -1.36 -9.98 -22.07
C LEU A 215 -0.56 -10.08 -20.76
N LEU A 216 0.06 -11.23 -20.50
CA LEU A 216 0.94 -11.43 -19.34
C LEU A 216 2.21 -10.56 -19.43
N GLY A 217 2.81 -10.45 -20.61
CA GLY A 217 3.94 -9.56 -20.86
C GLY A 217 3.60 -8.07 -20.66
N ILE A 218 2.39 -7.65 -21.03
CA ILE A 218 1.87 -6.31 -20.73
C ILE A 218 1.73 -6.13 -19.22
N GLY A 219 1.16 -7.11 -18.51
CA GLY A 219 1.09 -7.11 -17.04
C GLY A 219 2.46 -6.98 -16.37
N ALA A 220 3.48 -7.70 -16.86
CA ALA A 220 4.86 -7.58 -16.38
C ALA A 220 5.44 -6.19 -16.65
N SER A 221 5.19 -5.63 -17.83
CA SER A 221 5.66 -4.30 -18.22
C SER A 221 5.02 -3.20 -17.36
N LEU A 222 3.72 -3.29 -17.10
CA LEU A 222 3.02 -2.37 -16.20
C LEU A 222 3.49 -2.55 -14.75
N SER A 223 3.86 -3.76 -14.35
CA SER A 223 4.47 -4.02 -13.04
C SER A 223 5.86 -3.37 -12.91
N LEU A 224 6.66 -3.27 -13.98
CA LEU A 224 7.91 -2.48 -13.97
C LEU A 224 7.63 -1.00 -13.71
N VAL A 225 6.61 -0.44 -14.37
CA VAL A 225 6.17 0.94 -14.12
C VAL A 225 5.72 1.10 -12.67
N TYR A 226 5.02 0.12 -12.12
CA TYR A 226 4.61 0.13 -10.72
C TYR A 226 5.81 0.06 -9.75
N VAL A 227 6.81 -0.79 -10.03
CA VAL A 227 8.06 -0.85 -9.26
C VAL A 227 8.79 0.50 -9.28
N TYR A 228 8.88 1.13 -10.45
CA TYR A 228 9.47 2.47 -10.57
C TYR A 228 8.68 3.52 -9.77
N ASN A 229 7.34 3.49 -9.84
CA ASN A 229 6.49 4.39 -9.07
C ASN A 229 6.63 4.17 -7.55
N ALA A 230 6.68 2.92 -7.08
CA ALA A 230 6.91 2.60 -5.68
C ALA A 230 8.28 3.12 -5.22
N TRP A 231 9.28 3.01 -6.08
CA TRP A 231 10.61 3.59 -5.84
C TRP A 231 10.61 5.09 -5.71
N HIS A 232 9.92 5.78 -6.61
CA HIS A 232 9.78 7.21 -6.55
C HIS A 232 9.01 7.65 -5.28
N THR A 233 7.92 6.94 -4.95
CA THR A 233 7.09 7.20 -3.76
C THR A 233 7.91 7.10 -2.48
N ARG A 234 8.78 6.09 -2.34
CA ARG A 234 9.67 5.96 -1.17
C ARG A 234 10.58 7.16 -0.98
N ARG A 235 11.15 7.70 -2.06
CA ARG A 235 12.03 8.88 -1.97
C ARG A 235 11.25 10.12 -1.50
N LEU A 236 10.04 10.31 -2.03
CA LEU A 236 9.17 11.41 -1.62
C LEU A 236 8.70 11.25 -0.17
N PHE A 237 8.37 10.03 0.24
CA PHE A 237 7.97 9.70 1.60
C PHE A 237 9.07 10.02 2.62
N GLY A 238 10.32 9.61 2.35
CA GLY A 238 11.45 9.94 3.21
C GLY A 238 11.67 11.45 3.35
N ARG A 239 11.55 12.20 2.25
CA ARG A 239 11.60 13.68 2.29
C ARG A 239 10.44 14.28 3.09
N ARG A 240 9.24 13.70 2.97
CA ARG A 240 8.05 14.16 3.70
C ARG A 240 8.18 13.97 5.21
N ILE A 241 8.75 12.84 5.64
CA ILE A 241 9.07 12.59 7.05
C ILE A 241 9.97 13.72 7.58
N ALA A 242 11.06 14.03 6.86
CA ALA A 242 11.97 15.09 7.27
C ALA A 242 11.31 16.48 7.32
N GLN A 243 10.47 16.83 6.33
CA GLN A 243 9.70 18.08 6.34
C GLN A 243 8.72 18.16 7.51
N ASN A 244 8.08 17.04 7.85
CA ASN A 244 7.10 16.98 8.91
C ASN A 244 7.74 17.13 10.31
N LEU A 245 9.03 16.82 10.49
CA LEU A 245 9.75 17.03 11.75
C LEU A 245 9.80 18.50 12.18
N THR A 246 9.78 19.43 11.22
CA THR A 246 9.77 20.88 11.45
C THR A 246 8.41 21.51 11.19
N SER A 247 7.35 20.69 11.03
CA SER A 247 6.01 21.18 10.80
C SER A 247 5.51 22.01 12.01
N PRO A 248 4.74 23.09 11.80
CA PRO A 248 4.09 23.79 12.91
C PRO A 248 3.09 22.90 13.67
N ASP A 249 2.52 21.89 13.01
CA ASP A 249 1.58 20.93 13.58
C ASP A 249 2.30 19.90 14.48
N PRO A 250 2.05 19.88 15.81
CA PRO A 250 2.70 18.97 16.74
C PRO A 250 2.40 17.49 16.47
N ASP A 251 1.21 17.17 15.94
CA ASP A 251 0.85 15.77 15.67
C ASP A 251 1.64 15.23 14.47
N LEU A 252 1.86 16.07 13.45
CA LEU A 252 2.71 15.71 12.32
C LEU A 252 4.17 15.53 12.74
N ARG A 253 4.69 16.37 13.64
CA ARG A 253 6.05 16.21 14.18
C ARG A 253 6.22 14.88 14.89
N ARG A 254 5.29 14.53 15.79
CA ARG A 254 5.32 13.27 16.55
C ARG A 254 5.26 12.05 15.63
N ASN A 255 4.32 12.02 14.69
CA ASN A 255 4.21 10.93 13.72
C ASN A 255 5.49 10.78 12.86
N ALA A 256 6.12 11.90 12.48
CA ALA A 256 7.37 11.88 11.74
C ALA A 256 8.54 11.38 12.57
N ALA A 257 8.64 11.77 13.86
CA ALA A 257 9.67 11.30 14.76
C ALA A 257 9.56 9.78 15.04
N ASP A 258 8.34 9.29 15.26
CA ASP A 258 8.08 7.86 15.46
C ASP A 258 8.46 7.04 14.21
N MET A 259 8.10 7.54 13.03
CA MET A 259 8.44 6.88 11.77
C MET A 259 9.91 6.99 11.40
N LEU A 260 10.62 8.05 11.81
CA LEU A 260 12.05 8.19 11.52
C LEU A 260 12.86 7.01 12.09
N ALA A 261 12.43 6.44 13.22
CA ALA A 261 13.09 5.30 13.84
C ALA A 261 13.00 4.01 13.00
N SER A 262 11.89 3.79 12.27
CA SER A 262 11.71 2.61 11.40
C SER A 262 12.09 2.88 9.94
N GLU A 263 11.89 4.10 9.45
CA GLU A 263 12.09 4.53 8.06
C GLU A 263 13.41 5.27 7.83
N SER A 264 14.36 5.17 8.76
CA SER A 264 15.63 5.90 8.69
C SER A 264 16.34 5.71 7.34
N SER A 265 16.24 4.52 6.72
CA SER A 265 16.83 4.22 5.39
C SER A 265 16.10 4.87 4.19
N ALA A 266 14.87 5.36 4.38
CA ALA A 266 14.13 6.07 3.34
C ALA A 266 14.45 7.58 3.35
N VAL A 267 14.89 8.12 4.49
CA VAL A 267 15.19 9.55 4.64
C VAL A 267 16.62 9.87 4.15
N PRO A 268 16.78 10.80 3.19
CA PRO A 268 18.09 11.21 2.68
C PRO A 268 18.99 11.82 3.77
N GLU A 269 20.28 11.47 3.79
CA GLU A 269 21.23 11.89 4.83
C GLU A 269 21.54 13.39 4.81
N ASP A 270 21.62 13.96 3.62
CA ASP A 270 21.78 15.39 3.38
C ASP A 270 20.65 16.18 4.07
N VAL A 271 19.41 15.69 3.95
CA VAL A 271 18.25 16.32 4.60
C VAL A 271 18.35 16.18 6.11
N LEU A 272 18.72 15.01 6.63
CA LEU A 272 18.88 14.82 8.08
C LEU A 272 19.99 15.70 8.68
N ARG A 273 21.11 15.89 7.97
CA ARG A 273 22.19 16.78 8.40
C ARG A 273 21.76 18.23 8.40
N SER A 274 20.92 18.64 7.43
CA SER A 274 20.39 20.01 7.37
C SER A 274 19.43 20.36 8.52
N LEU A 275 18.86 19.35 9.19
CA LEU A 275 17.99 19.54 10.36
C LEU A 275 18.76 19.86 11.66
N GLY A 276 20.10 19.77 11.66
CA GLY A 276 20.92 20.09 12.82
C GLY A 276 20.60 21.49 13.37
N GLY A 277 20.15 21.55 14.63
CA GLY A 277 19.82 22.80 15.33
C GLY A 277 18.40 23.36 15.09
N HIS A 278 17.60 22.76 14.21
CA HIS A 278 16.26 23.25 13.85
C HIS A 278 15.10 22.34 14.29
N ILE A 279 15.41 21.33 15.12
CA ILE A 279 14.42 20.33 15.59
C ILE A 279 13.71 20.88 16.83
N PRO A 280 12.37 20.96 16.82
CA PRO A 280 11.59 21.36 18.00
C PRO A 280 11.81 20.44 19.21
N ALA A 281 11.82 21.03 20.42
CA ALA A 281 12.13 20.33 21.67
C ALA A 281 11.19 19.17 22.00
N ASP A 282 9.95 19.19 21.50
CA ASP A 282 8.95 18.14 21.73
C ASP A 282 9.25 16.82 21.02
N VAL A 283 10.09 16.84 19.97
CA VAL A 283 10.50 15.64 19.21
C VAL A 283 12.00 15.42 19.17
N GLU A 284 12.78 16.35 19.73
CA GLU A 284 14.25 16.33 19.71
C GLU A 284 14.84 15.02 20.24
N HIS A 285 14.34 14.51 21.36
CA HIS A 285 14.85 13.27 21.96
C HIS A 285 14.67 12.06 21.02
N GLY A 286 13.48 11.92 20.42
CA GLY A 286 13.17 10.83 19.49
C GLY A 286 14.01 10.90 18.22
N VAL A 287 14.21 12.11 17.68
CA VAL A 287 15.05 12.32 16.50
C VAL A 287 16.52 12.03 16.80
N ARG A 288 17.05 12.51 17.94
CA ARG A 288 18.43 12.21 18.37
C ARG A 288 18.64 10.71 18.50
N LEU A 289 17.74 9.99 19.17
CA LEU A 289 17.83 8.53 19.31
C LEU A 289 17.88 7.82 17.94
N ALA A 290 17.03 8.25 16.99
CA ALA A 290 16.99 7.68 15.65
C ALA A 290 18.28 7.95 14.86
N LEU A 291 18.85 9.16 14.98
CA LEU A 291 20.11 9.55 14.33
C LEU A 291 21.32 8.85 14.95
N THR A 292 21.35 8.67 16.28
CA THR A 292 22.41 7.94 16.98
C THR A 292 22.42 6.46 16.57
N ARG A 293 21.25 5.82 16.44
CA ARG A 293 21.15 4.44 15.93
C ARG A 293 21.69 4.28 14.51
N ARG A 294 21.68 5.37 13.72
CA ARG A 294 22.22 5.40 12.35
C ARG A 294 23.71 5.75 12.30
N GLY A 295 24.34 6.08 13.45
CA GLY A 295 25.73 6.55 13.51
C GLY A 295 25.95 7.93 12.88
N ILE A 296 24.89 8.70 12.64
CA ILE A 296 24.97 10.05 12.05
C ILE A 296 25.33 11.09 13.10
N LEU A 297 24.81 10.92 14.32
CA LEU A 297 25.31 11.65 15.48
C LEU A 297 26.39 10.79 16.13
N ALA A 298 27.59 11.34 16.27
CA ALA A 298 28.55 10.80 17.20
C ALA A 298 27.86 10.74 18.56
N VAL A 299 27.88 9.57 19.21
CA VAL A 299 27.58 9.50 20.63
C VAL A 299 28.59 10.45 21.27
N ALA A 300 28.12 11.62 21.70
CA ALA A 300 28.88 12.39 22.68
C ALA A 300 28.93 11.47 23.89
N ALA A 301 30.00 10.69 23.99
CA ALA A 301 30.40 10.11 25.24
C ALA A 301 30.73 11.32 26.11
N ASP A 302 29.75 11.79 26.86
CA ASP A 302 30.00 12.51 28.10
C ASP A 302 30.76 11.52 28.99
N VAL A 303 32.07 11.50 28.80
CA VAL A 303 33.02 11.16 29.85
C VAL A 303 33.01 12.39 30.74
N THR A 304 32.08 12.41 31.69
CA THR A 304 32.22 13.24 32.88
C THR A 304 33.31 12.61 33.74
N ASP A 305 34.51 13.15 33.65
CA ASP A 305 35.47 13.18 34.77
C ASP A 305 35.24 14.46 35.59
#